data_AF-A0A7S1XVC0-F1
#
_entry.id   AF-A0A7S1XVC0-F1
#
_cell.length_a   1.000
_cell.length_b   1.000
_cell.length_c   1.000
_cell.angle_alpha   90.00
_cell.angle_beta   90.00
_cell.angle_gamma   90.00
#
_symmetry.space_group_name_H-M   'P 1'
#
loop_
_entity.id
_entity.type
_entity.pdbx_description
1 polymer ?
#
loop_
_entity_poly.entity_id
_entity_poly.type
_entity_poly.pdbx_seq_one_letter_code
_entity_poly.pdbx_strand_id
1 'polypeptide(L)'
;MPRTVFQTVQKNLEGVHTPRITCACTSDQGSRLFLGNQQGALVAYEVQTAHRVQCEHLGVVREADRTPISQLEVVQAWRVLFAVTGGSHSDGTLLAFEMGDATYTHMHLGLEVRGCGGVAVSEPGRLVAIVGKRRLTVAKWENRRLEAFREIALEESPRACAFIGDGASGFVTPAVNSASSVCVAFRKKYLLIDAGGGGGGGGGG
;
A
#
# COMPACT_ATOMS: atom_id res chain seq x y z
N MET A 1 22.10 26.51 14.43
CA MET A 1 21.20 25.37 14.71
C MET A 1 21.12 24.51 13.47
N PRO A 2 21.38 23.19 13.55
CA PRO A 2 21.17 22.30 12.41
C PRO A 2 19.68 22.27 12.05
N ARG A 3 19.35 22.38 10.76
CA ARG A 3 17.97 22.29 10.29
C ARG A 3 17.45 20.88 10.49
N THR A 4 16.20 20.76 10.91
CA THR A 4 15.57 19.44 10.99
C THR A 4 15.37 18.88 9.58
N VAL A 5 15.28 17.55 9.46
CA VAL A 5 14.98 16.87 8.19
C VAL A 5 13.72 17.44 7.55
N PHE A 6 12.70 17.70 8.35
CA PHE A 6 11.47 18.34 7.91
C PHE A 6 11.73 19.73 7.31
N GLN A 7 12.60 20.56 7.90
CA GLN A 7 12.94 21.88 7.35
C GLN A 7 13.76 21.79 6.05
N THR A 8 14.63 20.78 5.92
CA THR A 8 15.41 20.56 4.69
C THR A 8 14.55 19.99 3.57
N VAL A 9 13.70 19.01 3.88
CA VAL A 9 12.71 18.45 2.96
C VAL A 9 11.69 19.52 2.57
N GLN A 10 11.19 20.31 3.53
CA GLN A 10 10.30 21.45 3.28
C GLN A 10 10.95 22.45 2.31
N LYS A 11 12.20 22.86 2.53
CA LYS A 11 12.90 23.74 1.58
C LYS A 11 13.05 23.11 0.18
N ASN A 12 13.30 21.80 0.10
CA ASN A 12 13.37 21.09 -1.18
C ASN A 12 11.99 20.92 -1.84
N LEU A 13 10.91 20.91 -1.05
CA LEU A 13 9.52 20.85 -1.47
C LEU A 13 8.86 22.23 -1.66
N GLU A 14 9.49 23.32 -1.23
CA GLU A 14 8.99 24.71 -1.38
C GLU A 14 9.51 25.40 -2.65
N GLY A 15 10.21 24.66 -3.53
CA GLY A 15 10.53 25.15 -4.86
C GLY A 15 9.26 25.49 -5.65
N VAL A 16 9.27 26.63 -6.33
CA VAL A 16 8.24 27.01 -7.31
C VAL A 16 8.12 25.83 -8.29
N HIS A 17 6.96 25.15 -8.30
CA HIS A 17 6.64 23.91 -9.05
C HIS A 17 6.75 22.55 -8.34
N THR A 18 6.84 22.46 -7.01
CA THR A 18 6.74 21.14 -6.36
C THR A 18 5.34 20.55 -6.54
N PRO A 19 5.21 19.36 -7.16
CA PRO A 19 3.92 18.73 -7.34
C PRO A 19 3.30 18.37 -5.99
N ARG A 20 1.98 18.53 -5.86
CA ARG A 20 1.24 18.22 -4.63
C ARG A 20 1.56 16.81 -4.14
N ILE A 21 2.14 16.69 -2.95
CA ILE A 21 2.34 15.41 -2.27
C ILE A 21 0.98 14.86 -1.86
N THR A 22 0.72 13.61 -2.20
CA THR A 22 -0.58 12.93 -2.03
C THR A 22 -0.52 11.84 -0.98
N CYS A 23 0.65 11.24 -0.77
CA CYS A 23 0.87 10.25 0.28
C CYS A 23 2.34 10.24 0.73
N ALA A 24 2.57 9.72 1.93
CA ALA A 24 3.89 9.52 2.49
C ALA A 24 3.90 8.28 3.38
N CYS A 25 5.05 7.60 3.46
CA CYS A 25 5.29 6.55 4.46
C CYS A 25 6.77 6.52 4.83
N THR A 26 7.10 5.88 5.94
CA THR A 26 8.48 5.72 6.40
C THR A 26 8.88 4.25 6.45
N SER A 27 10.18 3.98 6.38
CA SER A 27 10.71 2.67 6.81
C SER A 27 10.59 2.51 8.33
N ASP A 28 10.74 1.28 8.82
CA ASP A 28 10.45 0.88 10.21
C ASP A 28 11.22 1.69 11.27
N GLN A 29 12.47 2.04 10.98
CA GLN A 29 13.32 2.85 11.86
C GLN A 29 13.28 4.35 11.52
N GLY A 30 12.34 4.77 10.67
CA GLY A 30 12.26 6.15 10.17
C GLY A 30 13.52 6.60 9.43
N SER A 31 14.36 5.66 8.99
CA SER A 31 15.62 5.99 8.29
C SER A 31 15.36 6.54 6.89
N ARG A 32 14.20 6.24 6.32
CA ARG A 32 13.80 6.69 4.99
C ARG A 32 12.37 7.20 4.98
N LEU A 33 12.15 8.25 4.20
CA LEU A 33 10.86 8.85 3.92
C LEU A 33 10.53 8.67 2.44
N PHE A 34 9.40 8.05 2.15
CA PHE A 34 8.86 7.88 0.81
C PHE A 34 7.73 8.86 0.61
N LEU A 35 7.73 9.56 -0.52
CA LEU A 35 6.68 10.51 -0.90
C LEU A 35 6.14 10.15 -2.28
N GLY A 36 4.82 10.02 -2.38
CA GLY A 36 4.10 9.94 -3.63
C GLY A 36 3.41 11.26 -3.93
N ASN A 37 3.31 11.64 -5.21
CA ASN A 37 2.69 12.91 -5.60
C ASN A 37 1.60 12.75 -6.66
N GLN A 38 0.91 13.87 -6.93
CA GLN A 38 -0.19 13.95 -7.90
C GLN A 38 0.26 13.71 -9.35
N GLN A 39 1.55 13.87 -9.65
CA GLN A 39 2.12 13.58 -10.97
C GLN A 39 2.69 12.16 -11.07
N GLY A 40 2.33 11.27 -10.14
CA GLY A 40 2.77 9.88 -10.14
C GLY A 40 4.25 9.69 -9.82
N ALA A 41 4.94 10.71 -9.33
CA ALA A 41 6.32 10.56 -8.90
C ALA A 41 6.38 10.01 -7.46
N LEU A 42 7.24 9.01 -7.28
CA LEU A 42 7.69 8.44 -6.03
C LEU A 42 9.14 8.90 -5.82
N VAL A 43 9.38 9.53 -4.69
CA VAL A 43 10.72 9.91 -4.26
C VAL A 43 11.00 9.35 -2.89
N ALA A 44 12.23 8.90 -2.68
CA ALA A 44 12.70 8.45 -1.38
C ALA A 44 13.79 9.41 -0.89
N TYR A 45 13.80 9.67 0.41
CA TYR A 45 14.82 10.45 1.09
C TYR A 45 15.40 9.64 2.22
N GLU A 46 16.72 9.67 2.37
CA GLU A 46 17.34 9.31 3.62
C GLU A 46 17.05 10.42 4.63
N VAL A 47 16.47 10.05 5.78
CA VAL A 47 15.98 11.02 6.76
C VAL A 47 17.16 11.74 7.39
N GLN A 48 18.19 11.03 7.85
CA GLN A 48 19.31 11.65 8.58
C GLN A 48 20.07 12.70 7.76
N THR A 49 20.25 12.45 6.47
CA THR A 49 21.07 13.27 5.58
C THR A 49 20.25 14.19 4.68
N ALA A 50 18.93 13.96 4.59
CA ALA A 50 18.05 14.54 3.58
C ALA A 50 18.50 14.29 2.13
N HIS A 51 19.37 13.30 1.89
CA HIS A 51 19.77 12.92 0.54
C HIS A 51 18.65 12.18 -0.17
N ARG A 52 18.43 12.57 -1.44
CA ARG A 52 17.47 11.91 -2.31
C ARG A 52 18.04 10.57 -2.78
N VAL A 53 17.24 9.52 -2.65
CA VAL A 53 17.53 8.18 -3.17
C VAL A 53 16.75 7.97 -4.46
N GLN A 54 17.39 7.42 -5.49
CA GLN A 54 16.80 7.28 -6.82
C GLN A 54 15.88 6.04 -6.89
N CYS A 55 14.64 6.23 -7.37
CA CYS A 55 13.74 5.15 -7.78
C CYS A 55 13.82 4.98 -9.29
N GLU A 56 14.31 3.83 -9.78
CA GLU A 56 14.71 3.65 -11.18
C GLU A 56 13.52 3.60 -12.16
N HIS A 57 12.35 3.14 -11.72
CA HIS A 57 11.22 2.90 -12.62
C HIS A 57 10.53 4.17 -13.14
N LEU A 58 10.54 5.24 -12.35
CA LEU A 58 9.80 6.45 -12.71
C LEU A 58 10.55 7.32 -13.72
N GLY A 59 11.83 7.05 -13.97
CA GLY A 59 12.55 7.64 -15.09
C GLY A 59 12.08 7.13 -16.46
N VAL A 60 11.35 6.00 -16.51
CA VAL A 60 10.98 5.32 -17.76
C VAL A 60 9.56 5.71 -18.23
N VAL A 61 8.64 6.04 -17.32
CA VAL A 61 7.28 6.46 -17.67
C VAL A 61 7.28 7.95 -18.02
N ARG A 62 6.83 8.28 -19.24
CA ARG A 62 6.67 9.67 -19.70
C ARG A 62 5.78 10.42 -18.72
N GLU A 63 6.14 11.66 -18.39
CA GLU A 63 5.42 12.47 -17.39
C GLU A 63 3.92 12.61 -17.70
N ALA A 64 3.55 12.66 -18.98
CA ALA A 64 2.16 12.76 -19.42
C ALA A 64 1.30 11.50 -19.12
N ASP A 65 1.93 10.35 -18.94
CA ASP A 65 1.27 9.06 -18.71
C ASP A 65 1.24 8.67 -17.22
N ARG A 66 1.76 9.54 -16.34
CA ARG A 66 1.85 9.25 -14.91
C ARG A 66 0.53 9.51 -14.20
N THR A 67 0.04 8.50 -13.51
CA THR A 67 -1.12 8.58 -12.62
C THR A 67 -0.70 8.92 -11.19
N PRO A 68 -1.48 9.73 -10.43
CA PRO A 68 -1.18 10.08 -9.05
C PRO A 68 -0.83 8.86 -8.18
N ILE A 69 0.10 8.99 -7.23
CA ILE A 69 0.30 7.95 -6.21
C ILE A 69 -0.63 8.24 -5.04
N SER A 70 -1.62 7.39 -4.81
CA SER A 70 -2.65 7.60 -3.79
C SER A 70 -2.30 6.94 -2.45
N GLN A 71 -1.49 5.88 -2.47
CA GLN A 71 -1.08 5.16 -1.27
C GLN A 71 0.32 4.57 -1.44
N LEU A 72 1.06 4.51 -0.33
CA LEU A 72 2.32 3.80 -0.21
C LEU A 72 2.28 2.90 1.02
N GLU A 73 2.80 1.67 0.89
CA GLU A 73 2.87 0.69 1.98
C GLU A 73 4.26 0.03 1.97
N VAL A 74 5.04 0.22 3.04
CA VAL A 74 6.35 -0.42 3.22
C VAL A 74 6.17 -1.74 3.94
N VAL A 75 6.79 -2.80 3.42
CA VAL A 75 6.82 -4.12 4.03
C VAL A 75 8.25 -4.54 4.26
N GLN A 76 8.73 -4.27 5.47
CA GLN A 76 10.17 -4.31 5.78
C GLN A 76 10.71 -5.74 5.72
N ALA A 77 9.96 -6.71 6.27
CA ALA A 77 10.35 -8.11 6.26
C ALA A 77 10.50 -8.68 4.84
N TRP A 78 9.81 -8.11 3.85
CA TRP A 78 9.87 -8.56 2.46
C TRP A 78 10.81 -7.70 1.61
N ARG A 79 11.32 -6.59 2.17
CA ARG A 79 12.06 -5.55 1.45
C ARG A 79 11.26 -5.04 0.24
N VAL A 80 9.96 -4.78 0.43
CA VAL A 80 9.07 -4.32 -0.65
C VAL A 80 8.38 -3.03 -0.26
N LEU A 81 8.30 -2.12 -1.22
CA LEU A 81 7.44 -0.95 -1.18
C LEU A 81 6.31 -1.14 -2.19
N PHE A 82 5.07 -1.19 -1.73
CA PHE A 82 3.90 -1.12 -2.59
C PHE A 82 3.50 0.33 -2.83
N ALA A 83 3.06 0.62 -4.05
CA ALA A 83 2.49 1.90 -4.41
C ALA A 83 1.18 1.69 -5.16
N VAL A 84 0.11 2.33 -4.70
CA VAL A 84 -1.15 2.39 -5.44
C VAL A 84 -1.13 3.65 -6.28
N THR A 85 -1.27 3.48 -7.58
CA THR A 85 -1.46 4.59 -8.51
C THR A 85 -2.93 4.78 -8.83
N GLY A 86 -3.29 5.98 -9.27
CA GLY A 86 -4.63 6.36 -9.67
C GLY A 86 -5.30 7.34 -8.72
N GLY A 87 -6.38 7.96 -9.20
CA GLY A 87 -7.22 8.87 -8.44
C GLY A 87 -8.70 8.52 -8.58
N SER A 88 -9.59 9.41 -8.14
CA SER A 88 -11.05 9.22 -8.13
C SER A 88 -11.69 8.87 -9.49
N HIS A 89 -10.95 9.01 -10.60
CA HIS A 89 -11.44 8.89 -11.97
C HIS A 89 -10.57 8.02 -12.90
N SER A 90 -9.53 7.35 -12.40
CA SER A 90 -8.65 6.50 -13.22
C SER A 90 -8.63 5.07 -12.69
N ASP A 91 -8.42 4.10 -13.57
CA ASP A 91 -8.18 2.72 -13.15
C ASP A 91 -6.84 2.65 -12.42
N GLY A 92 -6.88 2.59 -11.09
CA GLY A 92 -5.68 2.50 -10.30
C GLY A 92 -4.94 1.18 -10.49
N THR A 93 -3.63 1.19 -10.31
CA THR A 93 -2.78 0.00 -10.39
C THR A 93 -2.00 -0.18 -9.11
N LEU A 94 -1.72 -1.43 -8.76
CA LEU A 94 -0.77 -1.76 -7.71
C LEU A 94 0.61 -1.96 -8.35
N LEU A 95 1.60 -1.23 -7.86
CA LEU A 95 3.00 -1.39 -8.20
C LEU A 95 3.77 -1.92 -6.99
N ALA A 96 4.89 -2.58 -7.22
CA ALA A 96 5.84 -2.94 -6.17
C ALA A 96 7.26 -2.62 -6.57
N PHE A 97 8.06 -2.31 -5.56
CA PHE A 97 9.47 -1.98 -5.70
C PHE A 97 10.28 -2.79 -4.69
N GLU A 98 11.36 -3.41 -5.16
CA GLU A 98 12.36 -4.00 -4.28
C GLU A 98 13.13 -2.88 -3.58
N MET A 99 13.23 -2.97 -2.27
CA MET A 99 13.96 -2.04 -1.43
C MET A 99 15.42 -2.48 -1.33
N GLY A 100 16.25 -1.92 -2.21
CA GLY A 100 17.70 -1.99 -2.12
C GLY A 100 18.28 -1.00 -1.12
N ASP A 101 19.58 -1.10 -0.89
CA ASP A 101 20.27 -0.22 0.05
C ASP A 101 20.45 1.19 -0.52
N ALA A 102 20.60 1.33 -1.84
CA ALA A 102 20.76 2.62 -2.51
C ALA A 102 19.76 2.86 -3.65
N THR A 103 18.99 1.84 -4.05
CA THR A 103 18.08 1.91 -5.20
C THR A 103 16.76 1.22 -4.91
N TYR A 104 15.73 1.61 -5.65
CA TYR A 104 14.44 0.95 -5.68
C TYR A 104 14.11 0.52 -7.10
N THR A 105 13.98 -0.79 -7.29
CA THR A 105 13.80 -1.40 -8.60
C THR A 105 12.38 -1.95 -8.69
N HIS A 106 11.68 -1.60 -9.77
CA HIS A 106 10.31 -2.07 -9.97
C HIS A 106 10.26 -3.58 -10.16
N MET A 107 9.28 -4.21 -9.51
CA MET A 107 9.07 -5.65 -9.50
C MET A 107 7.83 -6.02 -10.29
N HIS A 108 7.89 -7.13 -11.01
CA HIS A 108 6.71 -7.74 -11.60
C HIS A 108 5.92 -8.50 -10.52
N LEU A 109 4.68 -8.08 -10.28
CA LEU A 109 3.84 -8.64 -9.21
C LEU A 109 3.29 -10.04 -9.49
N GLY A 110 3.23 -10.49 -10.75
CA GLY A 110 2.63 -11.79 -11.11
C GLY A 110 1.10 -11.81 -11.10
N LEU A 111 0.46 -10.85 -10.45
CA LEU A 111 -0.99 -10.65 -10.43
C LEU A 111 -1.34 -9.29 -11.04
N GLU A 112 -2.17 -9.30 -12.08
CA GLU A 112 -2.66 -8.06 -12.68
C GLU A 112 -3.84 -7.50 -11.88
N VAL A 113 -3.65 -6.33 -11.27
CA VAL A 113 -4.69 -5.65 -10.49
C VAL A 113 -5.05 -4.33 -11.18
N ARG A 114 -6.25 -4.27 -11.76
CA ARG A 114 -6.84 -3.04 -12.31
C ARG A 114 -7.84 -2.39 -11.35
N GLY A 115 -8.03 -1.07 -11.44
CA GLY A 115 -8.97 -0.36 -10.58
C GLY A 115 -8.67 -0.53 -9.08
N CYS A 116 -7.39 -0.63 -8.72
CA CYS A 116 -6.92 -0.68 -7.35
C CYS A 116 -7.19 0.67 -6.67
N GLY A 117 -7.96 0.67 -5.59
CA GLY A 117 -8.27 1.85 -4.78
C GLY A 117 -7.50 1.90 -3.47
N GLY A 118 -6.82 0.82 -3.10
CA GLY A 118 -6.06 0.72 -1.86
C GLY A 118 -5.49 -0.66 -1.62
N VAL A 119 -4.50 -0.74 -0.74
CA VAL A 119 -3.81 -1.97 -0.36
C VAL A 119 -3.59 -2.01 1.15
N ALA A 120 -3.59 -3.21 1.72
CA ALA A 120 -3.15 -3.46 3.09
C ALA A 120 -2.35 -4.75 3.13
N VAL A 121 -1.41 -4.85 4.07
CA VAL A 121 -0.51 -6.00 4.18
C VAL A 121 -0.59 -6.63 5.58
N SER A 122 -0.58 -7.96 5.62
CA SER A 122 -0.30 -8.73 6.84
C SER A 122 1.06 -9.39 6.66
N GLU A 123 2.10 -8.83 7.31
CA GLU A 123 3.44 -9.42 7.29
C GLU A 123 3.47 -10.84 7.85
N PRO A 124 2.85 -11.12 9.03
CA PRO A 124 2.86 -12.46 9.61
C PRO A 124 2.10 -13.48 8.77
N GLY A 125 0.96 -13.07 8.20
CA GLY A 125 0.13 -13.93 7.36
C GLY A 125 0.66 -14.12 5.95
N ARG A 126 1.65 -13.32 5.52
CA ARG A 126 2.07 -13.21 4.11
C ARG A 126 0.91 -12.95 3.16
N LEU A 127 -0.01 -12.08 3.58
CA LEU A 127 -1.19 -11.72 2.81
C LEU A 127 -1.16 -10.25 2.40
N VAL A 128 -1.72 -9.99 1.22
CA VAL A 128 -1.96 -8.64 0.69
C VAL A 128 -3.43 -8.54 0.34
N ALA A 129 -4.13 -7.62 1.00
CA ALA A 129 -5.51 -7.28 0.71
C ALA A 129 -5.53 -6.08 -0.24
N ILE A 130 -6.25 -6.21 -1.34
CA ILE A 130 -6.27 -5.24 -2.42
C ILE A 130 -7.72 -4.90 -2.71
N VAL A 131 -8.10 -3.67 -2.40
CA VAL A 131 -9.44 -3.18 -2.66
C VAL A 131 -9.52 -2.53 -4.02
N GLY A 132 -10.58 -2.83 -4.77
CA GLY A 132 -10.85 -2.21 -6.06
C GLY A 132 -12.33 -2.01 -6.28
N LYS A 133 -12.72 -1.62 -7.50
CA LYS A 133 -14.12 -1.33 -7.84
C LYS A 133 -15.03 -2.53 -7.53
N ARG A 134 -15.80 -2.42 -6.43
CA ARG A 134 -16.74 -3.45 -5.92
C ARG A 134 -16.10 -4.82 -5.69
N ARG A 135 -14.81 -4.86 -5.34
CA ARG A 135 -14.08 -6.12 -5.11
C ARG A 135 -13.02 -5.99 -4.04
N LEU A 136 -12.78 -7.09 -3.34
CA LEU A 136 -11.61 -7.33 -2.51
C LEU A 136 -10.87 -8.55 -3.08
N THR A 137 -9.61 -8.36 -3.44
CA THR A 137 -8.69 -9.45 -3.79
C THR A 137 -7.73 -9.64 -2.64
N VAL A 138 -7.66 -10.87 -2.11
CA VAL A 138 -6.63 -11.29 -1.17
C VAL A 138 -5.63 -12.12 -1.94
N ALA A 139 -4.36 -11.74 -1.88
CA ALA A 139 -3.25 -12.44 -2.50
C ALA A 139 -2.25 -12.89 -1.44
N LYS A 140 -1.58 -14.01 -1.70
CA LYS A 140 -0.43 -14.46 -0.92
C LYS A 140 0.85 -13.88 -1.50
N TRP A 141 1.76 -13.48 -0.62
CA TRP A 141 3.10 -13.09 -1.01
C TRP A 141 4.04 -14.29 -0.93
N GLU A 142 4.34 -14.90 -2.07
CA GLU A 142 5.18 -16.09 -2.18
C GLU A 142 6.19 -15.92 -3.30
N ASN A 143 7.42 -16.45 -3.12
CA ASN A 143 8.47 -16.39 -4.14
C ASN A 143 8.68 -14.99 -4.77
N ARG A 144 8.56 -13.94 -3.94
CA ARG A 144 8.67 -12.53 -4.33
C ARG A 144 7.63 -12.06 -5.36
N ARG A 145 6.46 -12.69 -5.39
CA ARG A 145 5.31 -12.34 -6.23
C ARG A 145 3.99 -12.46 -5.46
N LEU A 146 2.95 -11.86 -6.01
CA LEU A 146 1.57 -12.03 -5.57
C LEU A 146 0.94 -13.23 -6.29
N GLU A 147 0.37 -14.13 -5.51
CA GLU A 147 -0.46 -15.23 -6.01
C GLU A 147 -1.89 -15.02 -5.54
N ALA A 148 -2.85 -15.00 -6.46
CA ALA A 148 -4.26 -14.83 -6.12
C ALA A 148 -4.69 -15.94 -5.16
N PHE A 149 -5.20 -15.56 -3.99
CA PHE A 149 -5.64 -16.51 -2.97
C PHE A 149 -7.16 -16.55 -2.88
N ARG A 150 -7.80 -15.37 -2.85
CA ARG A 150 -9.25 -15.25 -2.77
C ARG A 150 -9.72 -13.97 -3.44
N GLU A 151 -10.86 -14.03 -4.11
CA GLU A 151 -11.57 -12.83 -4.58
C GLU A 151 -12.97 -12.81 -3.97
N ILE A 152 -13.40 -11.63 -3.55
CA ILE A 152 -14.69 -11.42 -2.89
C ILE A 152 -15.38 -10.25 -3.57
N ALA A 153 -16.54 -10.52 -4.14
CA ALA A 153 -17.41 -9.50 -4.69
C ALA A 153 -18.01 -8.66 -3.55
N LEU A 154 -18.00 -7.34 -3.70
CA LEU A 154 -18.54 -6.40 -2.72
C LEU A 154 -19.76 -5.69 -3.30
N GLU A 155 -20.72 -5.37 -2.44
CA GLU A 155 -21.94 -4.69 -2.85
C GLU A 155 -21.66 -3.29 -3.41
N GLU A 156 -20.69 -2.58 -2.84
CA GLU A 156 -20.28 -1.24 -3.23
C GLU A 156 -18.75 -1.10 -3.29
N SER A 157 -18.25 0.00 -3.85
CA SER A 157 -16.81 0.22 -3.95
C SER A 157 -16.21 0.55 -2.58
N PRO A 158 -15.26 -0.25 -2.08
CA PRO A 158 -14.53 0.04 -0.85
C PRO A 158 -13.71 1.32 -0.98
N ARG A 159 -13.50 2.01 0.16
CA ARG A 159 -12.67 3.21 0.28
C ARG A 159 -11.29 2.93 0.84
N ALA A 160 -11.19 1.92 1.69
CA ALA A 160 -9.93 1.50 2.32
C ALA A 160 -10.08 0.06 2.82
N CYS A 161 -8.95 -0.58 3.09
CA CYS A 161 -8.90 -1.81 3.87
C CYS A 161 -7.73 -1.77 4.85
N ALA A 162 -7.81 -2.59 5.89
CA ALA A 162 -6.71 -2.85 6.81
C ALA A 162 -6.82 -4.28 7.33
N PHE A 163 -5.68 -4.95 7.54
CA PHE A 163 -5.67 -6.16 8.37
C PHE A 163 -5.83 -5.77 9.84
N ILE A 164 -6.63 -6.51 10.58
CA ILE A 164 -6.76 -6.35 12.04
C ILE A 164 -5.91 -7.42 12.69
N GLY A 165 -4.87 -7.04 13.43
CA GLY A 165 -4.04 -8.00 14.16
C GLY A 165 -4.63 -8.44 15.50
N ASP A 166 -4.09 -9.52 16.07
CA ASP A 166 -4.48 -10.15 17.35
C ASP A 166 -4.36 -9.22 18.58
N GLY A 167 -3.74 -8.05 18.44
CA GLY A 167 -3.45 -7.12 19.54
C GLY A 167 -4.45 -5.97 19.77
N ALA A 168 -5.50 -5.85 18.96
CA ALA A 168 -6.53 -4.81 19.17
C ALA A 168 -7.57 -5.25 20.22
N SER A 169 -7.11 -5.64 21.41
CA SER A 169 -7.95 -6.04 22.55
C SER A 169 -8.63 -4.81 23.19
N GLY A 170 -9.57 -4.21 22.47
CA GLY A 170 -10.50 -3.20 22.98
C GLY A 170 -11.94 -3.43 22.49
N PHE A 171 -12.12 -4.20 21.41
CA PHE A 171 -13.43 -4.59 20.89
C PHE A 171 -13.47 -6.11 20.71
N VAL A 172 -14.07 -6.79 21.68
CA VAL A 172 -14.34 -8.23 21.60
C VAL A 172 -15.45 -8.43 20.57
N THR A 173 -15.10 -8.97 19.41
CA THR A 173 -16.04 -9.74 18.58
C THR A 173 -15.63 -11.21 18.65
N PRO A 174 -16.58 -12.14 18.86
CA PRO A 174 -16.23 -13.54 19.05
C PRO A 174 -15.89 -14.20 17.70
N ALA A 175 -14.84 -15.01 17.70
CA ALA A 175 -14.54 -16.06 16.72
C ALA A 175 -14.11 -15.65 15.30
N VAL A 176 -13.24 -14.64 15.15
CA VAL A 176 -12.44 -14.51 13.92
C VAL A 176 -10.98 -14.76 14.27
N ASN A 177 -10.35 -15.74 13.62
CA ASN A 177 -8.90 -15.97 13.73
C ASN A 177 -8.20 -14.67 13.30
N SER A 178 -7.72 -13.92 14.27
CA SER A 178 -7.52 -12.49 14.13
C SER A 178 -6.36 -12.16 13.17
N ALA A 179 -5.33 -13.00 13.03
CA ALA A 179 -4.15 -12.70 12.19
C ALA A 179 -4.42 -12.59 10.68
N SER A 180 -5.62 -12.98 10.23
CA SER A 180 -6.02 -12.95 8.81
C SER A 180 -7.32 -12.18 8.56
N SER A 181 -7.81 -11.40 9.53
CA SER A 181 -9.04 -10.62 9.34
C SER A 181 -8.77 -9.32 8.59
N VAL A 182 -9.57 -9.02 7.57
CA VAL A 182 -9.53 -7.75 6.84
C VAL A 182 -10.77 -6.94 7.16
N CYS A 183 -10.58 -5.73 7.66
CA CYS A 183 -11.62 -4.72 7.72
C CYS A 183 -11.67 -3.97 6.40
N VAL A 184 -12.83 -3.97 5.75
CA VAL A 184 -13.09 -3.21 4.54
C VAL A 184 -14.02 -2.06 4.86
N ALA A 185 -13.54 -0.83 4.67
CA ALA A 185 -14.31 0.37 4.92
C ALA A 185 -15.02 0.84 3.65
N PHE A 186 -16.29 1.20 3.77
CA PHE A 186 -17.09 1.79 2.73
C PHE A 186 -17.54 3.20 3.11
N ARG A 187 -18.42 3.81 2.31
CA ARG A 187 -18.90 5.17 2.58
C ARG A 187 -19.69 5.28 3.89
N LYS A 188 -20.49 4.26 4.22
CA LYS A 188 -21.45 4.30 5.34
C LYS A 188 -21.34 3.11 6.31
N LYS A 189 -20.47 2.14 6.03
CA LYS A 189 -20.34 0.90 6.79
C LYS A 189 -18.92 0.36 6.70
N TYR A 190 -18.61 -0.62 7.54
CA TYR A 190 -17.44 -1.47 7.41
C TYR A 190 -17.88 -2.93 7.42
N LEU A 191 -17.07 -3.81 6.80
CA LEU A 191 -17.26 -5.25 6.84
C LEU A 191 -15.97 -5.90 7.33
N LEU A 192 -16.11 -6.87 8.23
CA LEU A 192 -15.02 -7.75 8.64
C LEU A 192 -15.08 -9.03 7.81
N ILE A 193 -13.96 -9.40 7.20
CA ILE A 193 -13.86 -10.53 6.30
C ILE A 193 -12.68 -11.39 6.75
N ASP A 194 -12.90 -12.68 6.96
CA ASP A 194 -11.81 -13.64 7.16
C ASP A 194 -11.05 -13.86 5.84
N ALA A 195 -9.80 -13.41 5.79
CA ALA A 195 -8.93 -13.59 4.64
C ALA A 195 -8.08 -14.87 4.70
N GLY A 196 -8.12 -15.62 5.81
CA GLY A 196 -7.29 -16.82 6.04
C GLY A 196 -7.81 -18.09 5.37
N GLY A 197 -9.03 -18.06 4.83
CA GLY A 197 -9.62 -19.19 4.12
C GLY A 197 -10.13 -20.31 5.05
N GLY A 198 -10.49 -19.98 6.30
CA GLY A 198 -11.25 -20.90 7.13
C GLY A 198 -12.56 -21.24 6.43
N GLY A 199 -12.66 -22.47 5.94
CA GLY A 199 -13.88 -22.98 5.32
C GLY A 199 -15.03 -22.88 6.33
N GLY A 200 -15.87 -21.87 6.18
CA GLY A 200 -17.22 -21.86 6.73
C GLY A 200 -18.10 -22.83 5.94
N GLY A 201 -17.76 -24.13 6.00
CA GLY A 201 -18.67 -25.20 5.67
C GLY A 201 -19.48 -25.54 6.92
N GLY A 202 -20.77 -25.20 6.90
CA GLY A 202 -21.80 -25.92 7.64
C GLY A 202 -22.04 -25.51 9.10
N GLY A 203 -23.29 -25.13 9.36
CA GLY A 203 -23.86 -24.97 10.69
C GLY A 203 -25.28 -24.45 10.60
N GLY A 204 -26.15 -25.20 9.91
CA GLY A 204 -27.60 -24.98 9.98
C GLY A 204 -28.13 -25.31 11.38
N GLY A 205 -29.21 -24.61 11.74
CA GLY A 205 -29.98 -24.74 12.97
C GLY A 205 -30.96 -23.58 13.07
#